data_AF-A0A317TYE4-F1
#
_entry.id   AF-A0A317TYE4-F1
#
_cell.length_a   1.000
_cell.length_b   1.000
_cell.length_c   1.000
_cell.angle_alpha   90.00
_cell.angle_beta   90.00
_cell.angle_gamma   90.00
#
_symmetry.space_group_name_H-M   'P 1'
#
loop_
_entity.id
_entity.type
_entity.pdbx_description
1 polymer ?
#
loop_
_entity_poly.entity_id
_entity_poly.type
_entity_poly.pdbx_seq_one_letter_code
_entity_poly.pdbx_strand_id
1 'polypeptide(L)'
;MGFILHPELKVSRNPPYSRNTYETKGYKILPHRYIDTDLIKTHWDDILRLMVTIKLKATTASQLFKRLSSYSKQHPLYCAIKEFGRIIKSLFILRYIDDVELRQAVEKQLNRVELSNKFSNAILFGNNQEIQYSSKEE
;
A
#
# COMPACT_ATOMS: atom_id res chain seq x y z
N MET A 1 21.09 3.40 -20.30
CA MET A 1 20.89 2.08 -19.66
C MET A 1 19.38 1.88 -19.50
N GLY A 2 18.70 1.41 -20.55
CA GLY A 2 17.25 1.21 -20.53
C GLY A 2 16.90 -0.11 -19.85
N PHE A 3 16.01 -0.07 -18.86
CA PHE A 3 15.46 -1.29 -18.27
C PHE A 3 14.43 -1.87 -19.25
N ILE A 4 14.67 -3.08 -19.75
CA ILE A 4 13.71 -3.80 -20.58
C ILE A 4 12.55 -4.22 -19.66
N LEU A 5 11.49 -3.42 -19.62
CA LEU A 5 10.24 -3.74 -18.92
C LEU A 5 9.27 -4.35 -19.93
N HIS A 6 8.82 -5.58 -19.71
CA HIS A 6 7.76 -6.16 -20.52
C HIS A 6 6.39 -5.59 -20.07
N PRO A 7 5.54 -5.11 -20.97
CA PRO A 7 4.33 -4.32 -20.64
C PRO A 7 3.16 -5.09 -20.01
N GLU A 8 3.26 -6.41 -19.82
CA GLU A 8 2.09 -7.25 -19.52
C GLU A 8 2.37 -8.24 -18.38
N LEU A 9 2.36 -7.77 -17.13
CA LEU A 9 2.13 -8.65 -15.98
C LEU A 9 0.64 -9.01 -15.95
N LYS A 10 0.26 -10.06 -16.69
CA LYS A 10 -1.13 -10.55 -16.67
C LYS A 10 -1.47 -11.08 -15.28
N VAL A 11 -2.41 -10.38 -14.66
CA VAL A 11 -2.98 -10.62 -13.34
C VAL A 11 -3.92 -11.83 -13.47
N SER A 12 -3.49 -13.03 -13.05
CA SER A 12 -4.31 -14.25 -13.15
C SER A 12 -4.01 -15.21 -12.01
N ARG A 13 -5.05 -15.93 -11.58
CA ARG A 13 -5.03 -17.00 -10.57
C ARG A 13 -4.13 -18.18 -10.99
N ASN A 14 -3.91 -18.35 -12.29
CA ASN A 14 -2.93 -19.26 -12.86
C ASN A 14 -1.96 -18.47 -13.76
N PRO A 15 -0.70 -18.26 -13.34
CA PRO A 15 0.23 -17.45 -14.11
C PRO A 15 0.63 -18.16 -15.40
N PRO A 16 0.65 -17.47 -16.56
CA PRO A 16 1.09 -18.09 -17.82
C PRO A 16 2.59 -18.44 -17.79
N TYR A 17 3.37 -17.85 -16.87
CA TYR A 17 4.81 -18.06 -16.75
C TYR A 17 5.24 -18.12 -15.29
N SER A 18 6.07 -19.12 -14.95
CA SER A 18 6.71 -19.23 -13.64
C SER A 18 7.81 -18.18 -13.48
N ARG A 19 8.13 -17.80 -12.23
CA ARG A 19 9.21 -16.87 -11.87
C ARG A 19 10.53 -17.20 -12.58
N ASN A 20 10.87 -18.48 -12.68
CA ASN A 20 12.08 -18.97 -13.34
C ASN A 20 12.14 -18.60 -14.85
N THR A 21 10.99 -18.43 -15.50
CA THR A 21 10.91 -17.97 -16.90
C THR A 21 11.38 -16.51 -17.04
N TYR A 22 11.19 -15.69 -16.01
CA TYR A 22 11.62 -14.30 -16.03
C TYR A 22 13.11 -14.17 -15.67
N GLU A 23 13.61 -15.05 -14.79
CA GLU A 23 15.03 -15.13 -14.44
C GLU A 23 15.88 -15.56 -15.65
N THR A 24 15.44 -16.59 -16.37
CA THR A 24 16.12 -17.07 -17.60
C THR A 24 16.12 -16.04 -18.73
N LYS A 25 15.11 -15.16 -18.78
CA LYS A 25 15.03 -14.04 -19.73
C LYS A 25 15.86 -12.81 -19.31
N GLY A 26 16.55 -12.84 -18.16
CA GLY A 26 17.42 -11.76 -17.71
C GLY A 26 16.71 -10.53 -17.15
N TYR A 27 15.45 -10.65 -16.72
CA TYR A 27 14.72 -9.52 -16.14
C TYR A 27 15.25 -9.18 -14.75
N LYS A 28 15.57 -7.91 -14.53
CA LYS A 28 16.04 -7.39 -13.23
C LYS A 28 14.93 -7.30 -12.18
N ILE A 29 13.68 -7.13 -12.63
CA ILE A 29 12.50 -7.05 -11.76
C ILE A 29 11.70 -8.33 -11.95
N LEU A 30 11.52 -9.06 -10.85
CA LEU A 30 10.84 -10.35 -10.87
C LEU A 30 9.51 -10.26 -10.11
N PRO A 31 8.44 -10.90 -10.62
CA PRO A 31 7.18 -10.98 -9.89
C PRO A 31 7.38 -11.78 -8.60
N HIS A 32 6.97 -11.20 -7.48
CA HIS A 32 7.05 -11.84 -6.16
C HIS A 32 5.77 -12.63 -5.82
N ARG A 33 4.60 -12.10 -6.18
CA ARG A 33 3.31 -12.73 -5.87
C ARG A 33 2.29 -12.42 -6.95
N TYR A 34 1.48 -13.42 -7.28
CA TYR A 34 0.35 -13.29 -8.19
C TYR A 34 -0.86 -12.70 -7.47
N ILE A 35 -1.70 -12.04 -8.24
CA ILE A 35 -2.89 -11.35 -7.76
C ILE A 35 -4.11 -12.19 -8.14
N ASP A 36 -4.99 -12.43 -7.17
CA ASP A 36 -6.23 -13.20 -7.41
C ASP A 36 -7.31 -12.28 -8.00
N THR A 37 -7.44 -12.28 -9.33
CA THR A 37 -8.47 -11.49 -10.03
C THR A 37 -9.88 -11.99 -9.78
N ASP A 38 -10.06 -13.29 -9.55
CA ASP A 38 -11.39 -13.86 -9.36
C ASP A 38 -11.97 -13.42 -8.03
N LEU A 39 -11.12 -13.32 -6.99
CA LEU A 39 -11.52 -12.75 -5.70
C LEU A 39 -11.95 -11.27 -5.84
N ILE A 40 -11.23 -10.49 -6.66
CA ILE A 40 -11.59 -9.09 -6.92
C ILE A 40 -12.92 -9.00 -7.67
N LYS A 41 -13.12 -9.82 -8.72
CA LYS A 41 -14.35 -9.84 -9.50
C LYS A 41 -15.55 -10.26 -8.66
N THR A 42 -15.39 -11.30 -7.84
CA THR A 42 -16.45 -11.82 -6.95
C THR A 42 -16.97 -10.76 -5.98
N HIS A 43 -16.10 -9.86 -5.50
CA HIS A 43 -16.45 -8.82 -4.53
C HIS A 43 -16.43 -7.40 -5.14
N TRP A 44 -16.54 -7.28 -6.46
CA TRP A 44 -16.34 -6.00 -7.14
C TRP A 44 -17.36 -4.94 -6.73
N ASP A 45 -18.63 -5.31 -6.63
CA ASP A 45 -19.70 -4.40 -6.21
C ASP A 45 -19.51 -3.91 -4.78
N ASP A 46 -19.04 -4.77 -3.87
CA ASP A 46 -18.76 -4.39 -2.49
C ASP A 46 -17.56 -3.43 -2.40
N ILE A 47 -16.52 -3.65 -3.21
CA ILE A 47 -15.38 -2.73 -3.33
C ILE A 47 -15.88 -1.37 -3.83
N LEU A 48 -16.71 -1.34 -4.88
CA LEU A 48 -17.25 -0.09 -5.41
C LEU A 48 -18.13 0.64 -4.39
N ARG A 49 -19.02 -0.08 -3.70
CA ARG A 49 -19.87 0.48 -2.64
C ARG A 49 -19.02 1.11 -1.52
N LEU A 50 -17.94 0.43 -1.13
CA LEU A 50 -16.98 0.94 -0.16
C LEU A 50 -16.34 2.25 -0.65
N MET A 51 -15.84 2.28 -1.89
CA MET A 51 -15.22 3.46 -2.48
C MET A 51 -16.19 4.64 -2.60
N VAL A 52 -17.44 4.38 -3.00
CA VAL A 52 -18.50 5.39 -3.08
C VAL A 52 -18.81 5.95 -1.69
N THR A 53 -18.91 5.10 -0.66
CA THR A 53 -19.13 5.53 0.73
C THR A 53 -18.05 6.49 1.21
N ILE A 54 -16.78 6.17 0.91
CA ILE A 54 -15.64 7.05 1.22
C ILE A 54 -15.75 8.37 0.44
N LYS A 55 -16.04 8.29 -0.87
CA LYS A 55 -16.13 9.48 -1.75
C LYS A 55 -17.26 10.42 -1.34
N LEU A 56 -18.39 9.87 -0.88
CA LEU A 56 -19.52 10.61 -0.34
C LEU A 56 -19.26 11.17 1.08
N LYS A 57 -18.06 10.98 1.64
CA LYS A 57 -17.65 11.42 2.98
C LYS A 57 -18.56 10.90 4.11
N ALA A 58 -19.32 9.83 3.86
CA ALA A 58 -20.17 9.22 4.87
C ALA A 58 -19.35 8.58 6.00
N THR A 59 -18.11 8.16 5.72
CA THR A 59 -17.14 7.69 6.72
C THR A 59 -15.72 7.90 6.18
N THR A 60 -14.76 8.20 7.07
CA THR A 60 -13.35 8.31 6.64
C THR A 60 -12.79 6.93 6.27
N ALA A 61 -11.86 6.89 5.30
CA ALA A 61 -11.16 5.66 4.93
C ALA A 61 -10.55 4.97 6.15
N SER A 62 -9.91 5.74 7.04
CA SER A 62 -9.27 5.22 8.27
C SER A 62 -10.26 4.51 9.20
N GLN A 63 -11.44 5.08 9.43
CA GLN A 63 -12.48 4.46 10.28
C GLN A 63 -13.02 3.18 9.64
N LEU A 64 -13.22 3.20 8.33
CA LEU A 64 -13.75 2.07 7.58
C LEU A 64 -12.76 0.89 7.56
N PHE A 65 -11.49 1.17 7.29
CA PHE A 65 -10.43 0.17 7.36
C PHE A 65 -10.22 -0.36 8.77
N LYS A 66 -10.33 0.48 9.81
CA LYS A 66 -10.28 0.04 11.21
C LYS A 66 -11.40 -0.96 11.51
N ARG A 67 -12.64 -0.64 11.13
CA ARG A 67 -13.78 -1.56 11.28
C ARG A 67 -13.56 -2.87 10.52
N LEU A 68 -13.20 -2.78 9.24
CA LEU A 68 -13.00 -3.94 8.39
C LEU A 68 -11.88 -4.85 8.91
N SER A 69 -10.80 -4.27 9.47
CA SER A 69 -9.72 -5.03 10.12
C SER A 69 -10.13 -5.66 11.45
N SER A 70 -11.15 -5.12 12.12
CA SER A 70 -11.70 -5.64 13.38
C SER A 70 -12.62 -6.84 13.18
N TYR A 71 -13.31 -6.94 12.04
CA TYR A 71 -14.24 -8.05 11.76
C TYR A 71 -13.52 -9.38 11.50
N SER A 72 -12.28 -9.34 11.00
CA SER A 72 -11.28 -10.42 10.90
C SER A 72 -10.34 -10.10 9.74
N LYS A 73 -9.05 -10.40 9.88
CA LYS A 73 -8.09 -10.29 8.75
C LYS A 73 -8.43 -11.23 7.58
N GLN A 74 -9.31 -12.21 7.78
CA GLN A 74 -9.78 -13.15 6.75
C GLN A 74 -11.11 -12.74 6.11
N HIS A 75 -11.67 -11.57 6.46
CA HIS A 75 -12.92 -11.12 5.87
C HIS A 75 -12.81 -11.05 4.33
N PRO A 76 -13.70 -11.70 3.55
CA PRO A 76 -13.57 -11.81 2.09
C PRO A 76 -13.40 -10.45 1.39
N LEU A 77 -14.20 -9.45 1.76
CA LEU A 77 -14.06 -8.07 1.26
C LEU A 77 -12.69 -7.45 1.57
N TYR A 78 -12.13 -7.69 2.77
CA TYR A 78 -10.80 -7.19 3.12
C TYR A 78 -9.72 -7.84 2.25
N CYS A 79 -9.83 -9.15 2.02
CA CYS A 79 -8.94 -9.88 1.11
C CYS A 79 -9.06 -9.36 -0.32
N ALA A 80 -10.28 -9.13 -0.82
CA ALA A 80 -10.51 -8.59 -2.16
C ALA A 80 -9.94 -7.18 -2.33
N ILE A 81 -10.14 -6.29 -1.35
CA ILE A 81 -9.53 -4.94 -1.35
C ILE A 81 -8.01 -5.03 -1.31
N LYS A 82 -7.44 -5.96 -0.55
CA LYS A 82 -5.99 -6.17 -0.50
C LYS A 82 -5.44 -6.61 -1.85
N GLU A 83 -6.11 -7.53 -2.54
CA GLU A 83 -5.73 -7.95 -3.89
C GLU A 83 -5.89 -6.83 -4.92
N PHE A 84 -6.97 -6.04 -4.84
CA PHE A 84 -7.15 -4.84 -5.66
C PHE A 84 -6.03 -3.81 -5.43
N GLY A 85 -5.66 -3.56 -4.17
CA GLY A 85 -4.56 -2.67 -3.81
C GLY A 85 -3.20 -3.14 -4.32
N ARG A 86 -2.98 -4.45 -4.52
CA ARG A 86 -1.76 -4.96 -5.15
C ARG A 86 -1.65 -4.55 -6.61
N ILE A 87 -2.77 -4.47 -7.35
CA ILE A 87 -2.78 -4.01 -8.74
C ILE A 87 -2.30 -2.56 -8.78
N ILE A 88 -2.93 -1.69 -7.98
CA ILE A 88 -2.57 -0.27 -7.89
C ILE A 88 -1.10 -0.11 -7.48
N LYS A 89 -0.65 -0.85 -6.46
CA LYS A 89 0.75 -0.81 -6.00
C LYS A 89 1.72 -1.25 -7.10
N SER A 90 1.40 -2.31 -7.84
CA SER A 90 2.25 -2.80 -8.92
C SER A 90 2.36 -1.78 -10.04
N LEU A 91 1.23 -1.19 -10.46
CA LEU A 91 1.21 -0.13 -11.46
C LEU A 91 2.00 1.11 -11.01
N PHE A 92 1.86 1.49 -9.74
CA PHE A 92 2.62 2.59 -9.16
C PHE A 92 4.12 2.32 -9.17
N ILE A 93 4.57 1.13 -8.77
CA ILE A 93 5.99 0.76 -8.78
C ILE A 93 6.55 0.77 -10.21
N LEU A 94 5.81 0.23 -11.18
CA LEU A 94 6.23 0.24 -12.59
C LEU A 94 6.40 1.69 -13.09
N ARG A 95 5.42 2.56 -12.80
CA ARG A 95 5.52 3.99 -13.12
C ARG A 95 6.69 4.67 -12.41
N TYR A 96 6.88 4.40 -11.12
CA TYR A 96 7.97 5.00 -10.32
C TYR A 96 9.37 4.64 -10.85
N ILE A 97 9.53 3.46 -11.42
CA ILE A 97 10.80 3.01 -12.00
C ILE A 97 11.06 3.67 -13.36
N ASP A 98 10.01 3.97 -14.12
CA ASP A 98 10.11 4.56 -15.45
C ASP A 98 10.16 6.11 -15.44
N ASP A 99 9.37 6.72 -14.55
CA ASP A 99 9.17 8.17 -14.48
C ASP A 99 10.07 8.81 -13.42
N VAL A 100 11.03 9.62 -13.89
CA VAL A 100 11.98 10.35 -13.04
C VAL A 100 11.32 11.50 -12.28
N GLU A 101 10.35 12.20 -12.87
CA GLU A 101 9.66 13.32 -12.21
C GLU A 101 8.81 12.81 -11.06
N LEU A 102 8.08 11.70 -11.28
CA LEU A 102 7.34 11.01 -10.22
C LEU A 102 8.27 10.59 -9.08
N ARG A 103 9.45 10.05 -9.41
CA ARG A 103 10.43 9.64 -8.40
C ARG A 103 10.89 10.82 -7.55
N GLN A 104 11.29 11.91 -8.18
CA GLN A 104 11.75 13.12 -7.48
C GLN A 104 10.65 13.74 -6.61
N ALA A 105 9.40 13.77 -7.11
CA ALA A 105 8.26 14.27 -6.35
C ALA A 105 8.00 13.43 -5.08
N VAL A 106 8.05 12.10 -5.21
CA VAL A 106 7.88 11.17 -4.09
C VAL A 106 9.03 11.30 -3.08
N GLU A 107 10.28 11.38 -3.54
CA GLU A 107 11.45 11.58 -2.66
C GLU A 107 11.35 12.89 -1.89
N LYS A 108 10.92 13.98 -2.53
CA LYS A 108 10.69 15.27 -1.86
C LYS A 108 9.61 15.17 -0.77
N GLN A 109 8.52 14.46 -1.03
CA GLN A 109 7.47 14.23 -0.04
C GLN A 109 7.96 13.38 1.13
N LEU A 110 8.68 12.29 0.85
CA LEU A 110 9.27 11.42 1.88
C LEU A 110 10.23 12.20 2.78
N ASN A 111 11.13 12.98 2.19
CA ASN A 111 12.10 13.77 2.93
C ASN A 111 11.41 14.77 3.89
N ARG A 112 10.30 15.39 3.47
CA ARG A 112 9.48 16.24 4.35
C ARG A 112 8.88 15.46 5.53
N VAL A 113 8.34 14.28 5.28
CA VAL A 113 7.73 13.43 6.33
C VAL A 113 8.80 12.93 7.30
N GLU A 114 9.96 12.52 6.80
CA GLU A 114 11.10 12.11 7.62
C GLU A 114 11.63 13.25 8.48
N LEU A 115 11.73 14.46 7.93
CA LEU A 115 12.09 15.67 8.69
C LEU A 115 11.07 15.95 9.81
N SER A 116 9.77 15.84 9.51
CA SER A 116 8.72 16.00 10.52
C SER A 116 8.83 14.94 11.62
N ASN A 117 9.06 13.68 11.26
CA ASN A 117 9.23 12.61 12.25
C ASN A 117 10.49 12.79 13.09
N LYS A 118 11.61 13.20 12.48
CA LYS A 118 12.85 13.53 13.19
C LYS A 118 12.65 14.69 14.15
N PHE A 119 11.91 15.72 13.74
CA PHE A 119 11.56 16.86 14.59
C PHE A 119 10.67 16.44 15.77
N SER A 120 9.59 15.68 15.53
CA SER A 120 8.73 15.15 16.59
C SER A 120 9.53 14.29 17.57
N ASN A 121 10.42 13.42 17.07
CA ASN A 121 11.31 12.64 17.91
C ASN A 121 12.28 13.52 18.70
N ALA A 122 12.90 14.52 18.07
CA ALA A 122 13.82 15.44 18.74
C ALA A 122 13.15 16.27 19.84
N ILE A 123 11.90 16.71 19.64
CA ILE A 123 11.08 17.33 20.70
C ILE A 123 10.83 16.31 21.81
N LEU A 124 10.45 15.07 21.48
CA LEU A 124 10.20 14.03 22.46
C LEU A 124 11.45 13.72 23.30
N PHE A 125 12.62 13.67 22.68
CA PHE A 125 13.92 13.45 23.34
C PHE A 125 14.38 14.68 24.14
N GLY A 126 14.11 15.90 23.66
CA GLY A 126 14.33 17.15 24.40
C GLY A 126 13.38 17.34 25.58
N ASN A 127 12.26 16.61 25.60
CA ASN A 127 11.25 16.63 26.67
C ASN A 127 11.42 15.46 27.66
N ASN A 128 12.58 14.78 27.70
CA ASN A 128 12.77 13.64 28.59
C ASN A 128 13.49 14.00 29.90
N GLN A 129 12.99 15.04 30.59
CA GLN A 129 12.99 15.11 32.06
C GLN A 129 11.63 15.64 32.52
N GLU A 130 10.89 14.77 33.22
CA GLU A 130 9.66 15.02 33.99
C GLU A 130 8.33 15.19 33.23
N ILE A 131 7.73 14.06 32.82
CA ILE A 131 6.30 13.90 33.12
C ILE A 131 6.21 13.51 34.59
N GLN A 132 6.22 14.51 35.49
CA GLN A 132 5.74 14.32 36.85
C GLN A 132 4.25 13.96 36.75
N TYR A 133 3.94 12.67 36.81
CA TYR A 133 2.65 12.25 37.33
C TYR A 133 2.66 12.58 38.83
N SER A 134 2.20 13.78 39.18
CA SER A 134 1.69 14.00 40.54
C SER A 134 0.40 13.20 40.66
N SER A 135 0.52 11.98 41.19
CA SER A 135 -0.62 11.33 41.84
C SER A 135 -1.07 12.27 42.94
N LYS A 136 -2.24 12.89 42.75
CA LYS A 136 -3.02 13.40 43.87
C LYS A 136 -3.57 12.19 44.60
N GLU A 137 -2.92 11.81 45.68
CA GLU A 137 -3.62 11.26 46.84
C GLU A 137 -4.40 12.41 47.47
N GLU A 138 -5.72 12.29 47.46
CA GLU A 138 -6.64 12.70 48.53
C GLU A 138 -7.96 11.93 48.36
#